data_AF-A0A8T3TQ98-F1
#
_entry.id   AF-A0A8T3TQ98-F1
#
_cell.length_a   1.000
_cell.length_b   1.000
_cell.length_c   1.000
_cell.angle_alpha   90.00
_cell.angle_beta   90.00
_cell.angle_gamma   90.00
#
_symmetry.space_group_name_H-M   'P 1'
#
loop_
_entity.id
_entity.type
_entity.pdbx_description
1 polymer ?
#
loop_
_entity_poly.entity_id
_entity_poly.type
_entity_poly.pdbx_seq_one_letter_code
_entity_poly.pdbx_strand_id
1 'polypeptide(L)'
;MPRTPFLLLASLLALSACTSTTPEPTGPSDPGQPSAPALPSPAANACDPGGAAPASYPGWPGSEAQPSPTTELVPLLVSSELAVGQNRFLFTLIDAQNRLVAAPEVEVDVRFFDLAADPEAPVTELTAGYLQADEERGLYRAAVDFTCSGTWGAELTARIPDREQRQARVVFSVRPESSTPAIGERVPATDTPTADSVEAIAEISTDLEPDPDFYQLSVDEALEQQQPFALVFATPAFCQTRACGPTLDIVRDVATDFKDKLAFIHVEPYVLEMTDAGLQPVLSDAQRFQSVPSVMEWGL
;
A
#
# COMPACT_ATOMS: atom_id res chain seq x y z
N MET A 1 51.93 -14.87 16.97
CA MET A 1 51.98 -13.58 16.24
C MET A 1 50.80 -12.73 16.72
N PRO A 2 51.02 -11.44 17.02
CA PRO A 2 50.14 -10.66 17.87
C PRO A 2 48.96 -10.05 17.11
N ARG A 3 47.85 -9.90 17.83
CA ARG A 3 46.66 -9.12 17.44
C ARG A 3 47.00 -7.63 17.54
N THR A 4 46.71 -6.87 16.49
CA THR A 4 46.76 -5.40 16.49
C THR A 4 45.33 -4.86 16.34
N PRO A 5 44.88 -3.93 17.20
CA PRO A 5 43.54 -3.36 17.14
C PRO A 5 43.49 -2.20 16.14
N PHE A 6 42.44 -2.14 15.32
CA PHE A 6 42.16 -0.96 14.50
C PHE A 6 41.32 0.02 15.32
N LEU A 7 41.89 1.21 15.52
CA LEU A 7 41.34 2.34 16.24
C LEU A 7 40.19 2.99 15.46
N LEU A 8 39.11 3.28 16.18
CA LEU A 8 38.09 4.26 15.83
C LEU A 8 38.74 5.64 15.63
N LEU A 9 38.45 6.27 14.49
CA LEU A 9 38.54 7.73 14.35
C LEU A 9 37.14 8.27 14.10
N ALA A 10 36.60 8.90 15.13
CA ALA A 10 35.41 9.74 15.05
C ALA A 10 35.81 11.07 14.41
N SER A 11 35.26 11.36 13.22
CA SER A 11 35.30 12.70 12.63
C SER A 11 33.96 13.37 12.86
N LEU A 12 33.93 14.28 13.83
CA LEU A 12 32.90 15.32 13.92
C LEU A 12 33.02 16.23 12.69
N LEU A 13 31.97 16.29 11.87
CA LEU A 13 31.75 17.38 10.92
C LEU A 13 30.46 18.09 11.32
N ALA A 14 30.63 19.27 11.90
CA ALA A 14 29.58 20.25 12.08
C ALA A 14 29.27 20.88 10.71
N LEU A 15 28.07 20.66 10.18
CA LEU A 15 27.54 21.46 9.08
C LEU A 15 26.67 22.58 9.67
N SER A 16 27.20 23.79 9.59
CA SER A 16 26.46 25.04 9.81
C SER A 16 25.31 25.16 8.82
N ALA A 17 24.14 25.51 9.35
CA ALA A 17 23.00 25.96 8.58
C ALA A 17 23.32 27.27 7.85
N CYS A 18 23.14 27.29 6.53
CA CYS A 18 22.95 28.50 5.75
C CYS A 18 21.63 28.38 5.01
N THR A 19 20.63 29.11 5.50
CA THR A 19 19.38 29.39 4.82
C THR A 19 19.63 30.32 3.64
N SER A 20 19.34 29.90 2.42
CA SER A 20 19.20 30.81 1.28
C SER A 20 17.90 30.53 0.54
N THR A 21 16.86 31.27 0.93
CA THR A 21 15.63 31.46 0.17
C THR A 21 15.98 32.16 -1.15
N THR A 22 15.81 31.47 -2.28
CA THR A 22 15.86 32.09 -3.60
C THR A 22 14.43 32.09 -4.15
N PRO A 23 13.86 33.26 -4.51
CA PRO A 23 12.53 33.31 -5.12
C PRO A 23 12.61 32.89 -6.59
N GLU A 24 11.71 31.99 -6.96
CA GLU A 24 11.53 31.49 -8.33
C GLU A 24 10.96 32.60 -9.25
N PRO A 25 11.47 32.76 -10.48
CA PRO A 25 10.98 33.78 -11.39
C PRO A 25 9.64 33.37 -12.00
N THR A 26 8.61 34.17 -11.75
CA THR A 26 7.30 34.07 -12.40
C THR A 26 7.44 34.30 -13.91
N GLY A 27 7.25 33.25 -14.69
CA GLY A 27 7.04 33.34 -16.13
C GLY A 27 5.67 33.93 -16.47
N PRO A 28 5.49 34.55 -17.65
CA PRO A 28 4.24 35.19 -18.03
C PRO A 28 3.13 34.16 -18.27
N SER A 29 1.98 34.40 -17.65
CA SER A 29 0.74 33.63 -17.81
C SER A 29 0.19 33.77 -19.24
N ASP A 30 -0.02 32.64 -19.90
CA ASP A 30 -0.69 32.57 -21.21
C ASP A 30 -2.22 32.69 -21.03
N PRO A 31 -2.89 33.74 -21.55
CA PRO A 31 -4.32 33.93 -21.36
C PRO A 31 -5.08 33.22 -22.50
N GLY A 32 -5.33 31.91 -22.38
CA GLY A 32 -5.96 31.20 -23.49
C GLY A 32 -6.60 29.83 -23.27
N GLN A 33 -6.46 29.17 -22.11
CA GLN A 33 -7.13 27.89 -21.88
C GLN A 33 -8.36 28.06 -20.97
N PRO A 34 -9.57 27.68 -21.43
CA PRO A 34 -10.72 27.58 -20.52
C PRO A 34 -10.43 26.46 -19.52
N SER A 35 -10.20 26.85 -18.27
CA SER A 35 -10.14 25.92 -17.15
C SER A 35 -11.46 25.17 -17.10
N ALA A 36 -11.42 23.85 -17.28
CA ALA A 36 -12.55 22.99 -16.96
C ALA A 36 -12.94 23.28 -15.49
N PRO A 37 -14.22 23.44 -15.16
CA PRO A 37 -14.62 23.62 -13.78
C PRO A 37 -14.19 22.38 -13.01
N ALA A 38 -13.25 22.55 -12.07
CA ALA A 38 -12.97 21.56 -11.06
C ALA A 38 -14.31 21.25 -10.37
N LEU A 39 -14.78 20.02 -10.51
CA LEU A 39 -15.89 19.55 -9.71
C LEU A 39 -15.46 19.69 -8.23
N PRO A 40 -16.32 20.20 -7.34
CA PRO A 40 -15.96 20.32 -5.93
C PRO A 40 -15.69 18.91 -5.38
N SER A 41 -14.43 18.62 -5.04
CA SER A 41 -14.09 17.47 -4.22
C SER A 41 -14.92 17.56 -2.93
N PRO A 42 -15.58 16.48 -2.49
CA PRO A 42 -16.19 16.47 -1.17
C PRO A 42 -15.05 16.64 -0.17
N ALA A 43 -14.95 17.81 0.47
CA ALA A 43 -13.97 18.04 1.52
C ALA A 43 -14.16 16.95 2.57
N ALA A 44 -13.23 15.98 2.62
CA ALA A 44 -13.30 14.93 3.61
C ALA A 44 -13.28 15.60 4.99
N ASN A 45 -14.28 15.27 5.81
CA ASN A 45 -14.38 15.83 7.15
C ASN A 45 -13.12 15.40 7.94
N ALA A 46 -12.31 16.35 8.39
CA ALA A 46 -11.29 16.06 9.39
C ALA A 46 -11.99 15.78 10.73
N CYS A 47 -11.47 14.84 11.52
CA CYS A 47 -12.03 14.48 12.81
C CYS A 47 -12.01 15.68 13.79
N ASP A 48 -10.99 16.55 13.67
CA ASP A 48 -10.96 17.87 14.28
C ASP A 48 -10.57 18.93 13.22
N PRO A 49 -11.55 19.59 12.57
CA PRO A 49 -11.28 20.58 11.54
C PRO A 49 -10.78 21.93 12.10
N GLY A 50 -10.75 22.11 13.42
CA GLY A 50 -10.43 23.38 14.08
C GLY A 50 -9.16 23.38 14.94
N GLY A 51 -8.61 22.20 15.26
CA GLY A 51 -7.43 22.04 16.11
C GLY A 51 -6.23 21.43 15.40
N ALA A 52 -5.02 21.84 15.81
CA ALA A 52 -3.82 21.11 15.44
C ALA A 52 -3.78 19.79 16.23
N ALA A 53 -3.62 18.66 15.54
CA ALA A 53 -3.51 17.37 16.20
C ALA A 53 -2.36 17.36 17.22
N PRO A 54 -2.59 16.89 18.46
CA PRO A 54 -1.54 16.79 19.46
C PRO A 54 -0.45 15.81 19.02
N ALA A 55 0.79 16.04 19.47
CA ALA A 55 1.93 15.16 19.14
C ALA A 55 1.82 13.75 19.77
N SER A 56 0.96 13.57 20.77
CA SER A 56 0.73 12.29 21.45
C SER A 56 -0.62 12.29 22.16
N TYR A 57 -1.24 11.11 22.29
CA TYR A 57 -2.45 10.92 23.06
C TYR A 57 -2.13 10.11 24.33
N PRO A 58 -2.53 10.55 25.53
CA PRO A 58 -2.31 9.79 26.76
C PRO A 58 -2.88 8.35 26.66
N GLY A 59 -2.11 7.36 27.09
CA GLY A 59 -2.51 5.95 27.00
C GLY A 59 -2.36 5.32 25.60
N TRP A 60 -1.89 6.09 24.62
CA TRP A 60 -1.59 5.59 23.28
C TRP A 60 -0.09 5.65 22.99
N PRO A 61 0.46 4.68 22.24
CA PRO A 61 1.84 4.78 21.78
C PRO A 61 2.01 6.01 20.88
N GLY A 62 3.20 6.62 20.88
CA GLY A 62 3.54 7.60 19.86
C GLY A 62 3.47 6.97 18.46
N SER A 63 3.23 7.78 17.43
CA SER A 63 3.16 7.32 16.03
C SER A 63 4.43 6.62 15.54
N GLU A 64 5.56 6.83 16.23
CA GLU A 64 6.87 6.21 15.95
C GLU A 64 7.41 5.38 17.14
N ALA A 65 6.54 5.02 18.10
CA ALA A 65 7.00 4.35 19.31
C ALA A 65 7.56 2.95 18.98
N GLN A 66 8.84 2.74 19.30
CA GLN A 66 9.44 1.41 19.25
C GLN A 66 8.89 0.52 20.38
N PRO A 67 8.76 -0.80 20.14
CA PRO A 67 8.35 -1.74 21.18
C PRO A 67 9.22 -1.59 22.42
N SER A 68 8.60 -1.32 23.56
CA SER A 68 9.29 -1.36 24.85
C SER A 68 9.49 -2.82 25.28
N PRO A 69 10.53 -3.15 26.07
CA PRO A 69 10.79 -4.53 26.50
C PRO A 69 9.68 -5.16 27.37
N THR A 70 8.70 -4.36 27.81
CA THR A 70 7.50 -4.80 28.52
C THR A 70 6.30 -5.05 27.58
N THR A 71 6.46 -4.81 26.28
CA THR A 71 5.39 -4.98 25.28
C THR A 71 5.40 -6.42 24.81
N GLU A 72 4.50 -7.24 25.36
CA GLU A 72 4.47 -8.67 25.05
C GLU A 72 3.88 -8.98 23.67
N LEU A 73 3.15 -8.03 23.08
CA LEU A 73 2.51 -8.15 21.78
C LEU A 73 2.54 -6.81 21.03
N VAL A 74 3.03 -6.82 19.80
CA VAL A 74 3.14 -5.61 18.96
C VAL A 74 2.33 -5.82 17.68
N PRO A 75 1.33 -4.99 17.39
CA PRO A 75 0.66 -4.95 16.10
C PRO A 75 1.56 -4.28 15.06
N LEU A 76 1.73 -4.94 13.92
CA LEU A 76 2.38 -4.36 12.76
C LEU A 76 1.33 -4.14 11.69
N LEU A 77 1.08 -2.87 11.35
CA LEU A 77 0.19 -2.50 10.25
C LEU A 77 0.82 -2.92 8.92
N VAL A 78 0.01 -3.58 8.11
CA VAL A 78 0.38 -4.03 6.76
C VAL A 78 -0.26 -3.15 5.69
N SER A 79 -1.40 -2.52 6.00
CA SER A 79 -2.00 -1.50 5.14
C SER A 79 -1.02 -0.32 4.96
N SER A 80 -0.66 -0.02 3.71
CA SER A 80 0.19 1.12 3.34
C SER A 80 -0.56 2.45 3.32
N GLU A 81 -1.86 2.40 3.08
CA GLU A 81 -2.76 3.55 3.06
C GLU A 81 -4.08 3.20 3.75
N LEU A 82 -4.61 4.16 4.50
CA LEU A 82 -5.96 4.16 5.04
C LEU A 82 -6.57 5.53 4.76
N ALA A 83 -7.80 5.57 4.26
CA ALA A 83 -8.49 6.81 3.90
C ALA A 83 -9.92 6.85 4.46
N VAL A 84 -10.61 7.98 4.36
CA VAL A 84 -12.03 8.06 4.71
C VAL A 84 -12.85 7.10 3.84
N GLY A 85 -13.84 6.43 4.43
CA GLY A 85 -14.66 5.41 3.79
C GLY A 85 -14.29 3.97 4.19
N GLN A 86 -14.69 3.01 3.36
CA GLN A 86 -14.47 1.58 3.61
C GLN A 86 -13.01 1.19 3.41
N ASN A 87 -12.43 0.56 4.42
CA ASN A 87 -11.05 0.11 4.42
C ASN A 87 -10.91 -1.35 4.84
N ARG A 88 -9.90 -1.99 4.26
CA ARG A 88 -9.39 -3.29 4.71
C ARG A 88 -8.22 -3.04 5.65
N PHE A 89 -8.49 -2.96 6.95
CA PHE A 89 -7.46 -2.79 7.97
C PHE A 89 -6.69 -4.11 8.16
N LEU A 90 -5.45 -4.16 7.65
CA LEU A 90 -4.58 -5.33 7.68
C LEU A 90 -3.46 -5.13 8.68
N PHE A 91 -3.25 -6.13 9.52
CA PHE A 91 -2.15 -6.16 10.47
C PHE A 91 -1.68 -7.59 10.73
N THR A 92 -0.47 -7.72 11.26
CA THR A 92 0.00 -8.95 11.90
C THR A 92 0.40 -8.66 13.34
N LEU A 93 0.67 -9.71 14.10
CA LEU A 93 1.07 -9.64 15.50
C LEU A 93 2.44 -10.28 15.66
N ILE A 94 3.35 -9.60 16.36
CA ILE A 94 4.64 -10.16 16.77
C ILE A 94 4.79 -10.11 18.29
N ASP A 95 5.60 -11.01 18.85
CA ASP A 95 6.00 -10.97 20.25
C ASP A 95 7.26 -10.11 20.47
N ALA A 96 7.67 -9.96 21.73
CA ALA A 96 8.87 -9.20 22.11
C ALA A 96 10.20 -9.77 21.54
N GLN A 97 10.18 -10.96 20.92
CA GLN A 97 11.31 -11.57 20.22
C GLN A 97 11.20 -11.42 18.69
N ASN A 98 10.28 -10.59 18.20
CA ASN A 98 9.95 -10.40 16.78
C ASN A 98 9.47 -11.67 16.08
N ARG A 99 8.92 -12.64 16.82
CA ARG A 99 8.30 -13.82 16.21
C ARG A 99 6.86 -13.55 15.89
N LEU A 100 6.41 -14.02 14.73
CA LEU A 100 5.00 -13.94 14.33
C LEU A 100 4.13 -14.75 15.29
N VAL A 101 3.04 -14.13 15.73
CA VAL A 101 2.03 -14.70 16.63
C VAL A 101 0.69 -14.91 15.90
N ALA A 102 0.52 -14.31 14.72
CA ALA A 102 -0.70 -14.47 13.93
C ALA A 102 -0.91 -15.93 13.52
N ALA A 103 -2.03 -16.52 13.92
CA ALA A 103 -2.42 -17.90 13.67
C ALA A 103 -3.95 -18.02 13.66
N PRO A 104 -4.53 -19.00 12.95
CA PRO A 104 -5.99 -19.13 12.85
C PRO A 104 -6.68 -19.42 14.19
N GLU A 105 -5.97 -19.98 15.17
CA GLU A 105 -6.48 -20.27 16.51
C GLU A 105 -6.41 -19.06 17.46
N VAL A 106 -5.77 -17.97 17.04
CA VAL A 106 -5.67 -16.74 17.84
C VAL A 106 -6.80 -15.79 17.41
N GLU A 107 -7.81 -15.66 18.26
CA GLU A 107 -8.90 -14.71 18.03
C GLU A 107 -8.45 -13.29 18.35
N VAL A 108 -8.79 -12.33 17.49
CA VAL A 108 -8.44 -10.93 17.69
C VAL A 108 -9.67 -10.04 17.52
N ASP A 109 -10.03 -9.32 18.57
CA ASP A 109 -10.99 -8.22 18.50
C ASP A 109 -10.24 -6.88 18.39
N VAL A 110 -10.77 -5.96 17.60
CA VAL A 110 -10.17 -4.65 17.32
C VAL A 110 -11.18 -3.56 17.61
N ARG A 111 -10.83 -2.65 18.51
CA ARG A 111 -11.56 -1.42 18.80
C ARG A 111 -10.89 -0.25 18.14
N PHE A 112 -11.64 0.55 17.41
CA PHE A 112 -11.15 1.73 16.70
C PHE A 112 -11.57 3.01 17.41
N PHE A 113 -10.68 3.99 17.48
CA PHE A 113 -10.85 5.23 18.21
C PHE A 113 -10.49 6.42 17.31
N ASP A 114 -11.38 7.41 17.28
CA ASP A 114 -11.04 8.76 16.82
C ASP A 114 -10.35 9.47 17.98
N LEU A 115 -9.02 9.54 17.93
CA LEU A 115 -8.22 10.05 19.05
C LEU A 115 -8.41 11.55 19.26
N ALA A 116 -8.78 12.28 18.22
CA ALA A 116 -9.03 13.71 18.29
C ALA A 116 -10.38 14.00 18.97
N ALA A 117 -11.40 13.15 18.76
CA ALA A 117 -12.70 13.30 19.37
C ALA A 117 -12.74 12.79 20.83
N ASP A 118 -12.40 11.51 21.05
CA ASP A 118 -12.37 10.90 22.38
C ASP A 118 -11.41 9.69 22.38
N PRO A 119 -10.19 9.83 22.97
CA PRO A 119 -9.19 8.75 22.97
C PRO A 119 -9.53 7.60 23.94
N GLU A 120 -10.62 7.70 24.72
CA GLU A 120 -11.06 6.68 25.67
C GLU A 120 -12.33 5.93 25.20
N ALA A 121 -13.09 6.49 24.25
CA ALA A 121 -14.31 5.88 23.74
C ALA A 121 -14.12 5.29 22.32
N PRO A 122 -14.30 3.97 22.13
CA PRO A 122 -14.21 3.37 20.81
C PRO A 122 -15.40 3.80 19.94
N VAL A 123 -15.13 4.16 18.69
CA VAL A 123 -16.12 4.45 17.65
C VAL A 123 -16.77 3.15 17.18
N THR A 124 -16.00 2.07 17.09
CA THR A 124 -16.50 0.74 16.67
C THR A 124 -15.60 -0.38 17.20
N GLU A 125 -16.16 -1.60 17.28
CA GLU A 125 -15.48 -2.83 17.68
C GLU A 125 -15.80 -3.94 16.67
N LEU A 126 -14.77 -4.63 16.21
CA LEU A 126 -14.85 -5.64 15.15
C LEU A 126 -14.00 -6.87 15.51
N THR A 127 -14.48 -8.06 15.19
CA THR A 127 -13.64 -9.27 15.23
C THR A 127 -12.87 -9.39 13.92
N ALA A 128 -11.55 -9.49 14.00
CA ALA A 128 -10.68 -9.60 12.84
C ALA A 128 -10.65 -11.06 12.32
N GLY A 129 -10.79 -11.23 11.00
CA GLY A 129 -10.65 -12.53 10.35
C GLY A 129 -9.20 -12.86 10.05
N TYR A 130 -8.77 -14.09 10.32
CA TYR A 130 -7.45 -14.58 9.94
C TYR A 130 -7.34 -14.79 8.42
N LEU A 131 -6.16 -14.49 7.88
CA LEU A 131 -5.79 -14.69 6.49
C LEU A 131 -4.38 -15.27 6.43
N GLN A 132 -4.20 -16.32 5.63
CA GLN A 132 -2.88 -16.82 5.27
C GLN A 132 -2.31 -15.94 4.15
N ALA A 133 -1.16 -15.32 4.37
CA ALA A 133 -0.48 -14.53 3.33
C ALA A 133 0.50 -15.37 2.50
N ASP A 134 1.24 -16.27 3.15
CA ASP A 134 2.07 -17.31 2.53
C ASP A 134 2.28 -18.46 3.53
N GLU A 135 3.15 -19.43 3.25
CA GLU A 135 3.39 -20.59 4.12
C GLU A 135 3.86 -20.23 5.55
N GLU A 136 4.46 -19.05 5.76
CA GLU A 136 5.08 -18.66 7.03
C GLU A 136 4.35 -17.49 7.72
N ARG A 137 3.53 -16.72 6.99
CA ARG A 137 2.96 -15.46 7.47
C ARG A 137 1.43 -15.47 7.51
N GLY A 138 0.91 -15.22 8.71
CA GLY A 138 -0.49 -14.91 8.96
C GLY A 138 -0.75 -13.41 9.09
N LEU A 139 -1.91 -12.97 8.60
CA LEU A 139 -2.45 -11.63 8.73
C LEU A 139 -3.85 -11.68 9.35
N TYR A 140 -4.28 -10.56 9.91
CA TYR A 140 -5.65 -10.33 10.30
C TYR A 140 -6.25 -9.20 9.46
N ARG A 141 -7.56 -9.31 9.23
CA ARG A 141 -8.35 -8.32 8.51
C ARG A 141 -9.55 -7.89 9.33
N ALA A 142 -9.69 -6.58 9.54
CA ALA A 142 -10.93 -5.94 9.95
C ALA A 142 -11.46 -5.05 8.81
N ALA A 143 -12.75 -5.16 8.50
CA ALA A 143 -13.41 -4.30 7.53
C ALA A 143 -14.04 -3.12 8.29
N VAL A 144 -13.44 -1.94 8.17
CA VAL A 144 -13.79 -0.75 8.96
C VAL A 144 -14.15 0.41 8.04
N ASP A 145 -15.10 1.24 8.46
CA ASP A 145 -15.49 2.47 7.77
C ASP A 145 -15.03 3.67 8.60
N PHE A 146 -14.09 4.46 8.07
CA PHE A 146 -13.60 5.66 8.74
C PHE A 146 -14.40 6.87 8.28
N THR A 147 -15.07 7.53 9.22
CA THR A 147 -15.99 8.64 8.90
C THR A 147 -15.29 9.99 8.71
N CYS A 148 -14.03 10.10 9.15
CA CYS A 148 -13.25 11.32 9.10
C CYS A 148 -11.76 11.04 8.99
N SER A 149 -11.03 12.00 8.44
CA SER A 149 -9.57 11.95 8.32
C SER A 149 -8.89 12.50 9.58
N GLY A 150 -7.71 12.00 9.89
CA GLY A 150 -6.98 12.42 11.08
C GLY A 150 -6.21 11.27 11.73
N THR A 151 -5.85 11.45 13.00
CA THR A 151 -5.16 10.43 13.77
C THR A 151 -6.16 9.49 14.44
N TRP A 152 -6.04 8.21 14.13
CA TRP A 152 -6.86 7.15 14.68
C TRP A 152 -6.02 6.20 15.53
N GLY A 153 -6.69 5.51 16.44
CA GLY A 153 -6.12 4.46 17.25
C GLY A 153 -6.84 3.14 17.05
N ALA A 154 -6.10 2.02 17.10
CA ALA A 154 -6.69 0.70 17.24
C ALA A 154 -6.16 0.03 18.51
N GLU A 155 -7.07 -0.48 19.34
CA GLU A 155 -6.78 -1.37 20.45
C GLU A 155 -7.14 -2.79 20.05
N LEU A 156 -6.16 -3.67 20.06
CA LEU A 156 -6.27 -5.06 19.69
C LEU A 156 -6.30 -5.91 20.95
N THR A 157 -7.25 -6.82 21.02
CA THR A 157 -7.37 -7.84 22.06
C THR A 157 -7.16 -9.21 21.43
N ALA A 158 -6.00 -9.81 21.68
CA ALA A 158 -5.67 -11.15 21.20
C ALA A 158 -5.91 -12.20 22.29
N ARG A 159 -6.68 -13.25 21.95
CA ARG A 159 -6.90 -14.45 22.78
C ARG A 159 -6.05 -15.58 22.22
N ILE A 160 -4.88 -15.77 22.82
CA ILE A 160 -3.93 -16.80 22.41
C ILE A 160 -4.20 -18.07 23.23
N PRO A 161 -4.35 -19.26 22.61
CA PRO A 161 -4.51 -20.51 23.34
C PRO A 161 -3.42 -20.70 24.40
N ASP A 162 -3.83 -21.19 25.58
CA ASP A 162 -2.96 -21.46 26.73
C ASP A 162 -2.17 -20.24 27.27
N ARG A 163 -2.57 -19.03 26.88
CA ARG A 163 -2.04 -17.76 27.43
C ARG A 163 -3.20 -16.87 27.87
N GLU A 164 -2.93 -15.92 28.75
CA GLU A 164 -3.96 -14.93 29.07
C GLU A 164 -4.09 -13.95 27.91
N GLN A 165 -5.27 -13.34 27.82
CA GLN A 165 -5.58 -12.29 26.87
C GLN A 165 -4.49 -11.19 26.89
N ARG A 166 -4.08 -10.76 25.70
CA ARG A 166 -3.12 -9.68 25.52
C ARG A 166 -3.75 -8.53 24.78
N GLN A 167 -3.45 -7.32 25.25
CA GLN A 167 -3.89 -6.09 24.61
C GLN A 167 -2.69 -5.36 24.04
N ALA A 168 -2.87 -4.77 22.87
CA ALA A 168 -1.88 -3.91 22.26
C ALA A 168 -2.58 -2.76 21.54
N ARG A 169 -1.94 -1.59 21.51
CA ARG A 169 -2.47 -0.40 20.83
C ARG A 169 -1.55 0.00 19.69
N VAL A 170 -2.13 0.59 18.66
CA VAL A 170 -1.39 1.23 17.56
C VAL A 170 -2.09 2.55 17.19
N VAL A 171 -1.28 3.54 16.84
CA VAL A 171 -1.74 4.82 16.31
C VAL A 171 -1.40 4.88 14.82
N PHE A 172 -2.32 5.38 14.02
CA PHE A 172 -2.16 5.51 12.57
C PHE A 172 -2.91 6.73 12.04
N SER A 173 -2.62 7.09 10.80
CA SER A 173 -3.26 8.22 10.13
C SER A 173 -4.27 7.71 9.09
N VAL A 174 -5.45 8.33 9.07
CA VAL A 174 -6.46 8.16 8.03
C VAL A 174 -6.44 9.40 7.16
N ARG A 175 -6.22 9.22 5.86
CA ARG A 175 -6.16 10.29 4.87
C ARG A 175 -7.57 10.76 4.47
N PRO A 176 -7.73 12.01 4.03
CA PRO A 176 -9.01 12.49 3.49
C PRO A 176 -9.46 11.70 2.26
N GLU A 177 -8.51 11.34 1.40
CA GLU A 177 -8.75 10.66 0.12
C GLU A 177 -7.68 9.57 -0.06
N SER A 178 -8.02 8.48 -0.75
CA SER A 178 -7.04 7.47 -1.18
C SER A 178 -6.31 7.96 -2.42
N SER A 179 -5.05 7.57 -2.59
CA SER A 179 -4.35 7.79 -3.85
C SER A 179 -4.86 6.88 -4.96
N THR A 180 -5.45 5.74 -4.63
CA THR A 180 -6.01 4.77 -5.57
C THR A 180 -7.54 4.85 -5.61
N PRO A 181 -8.20 4.39 -6.70
CA PRO A 181 -9.66 4.36 -6.75
C PRO A 181 -10.27 3.62 -5.56
N ALA A 182 -11.22 4.26 -4.87
CA ALA A 182 -11.86 3.67 -3.70
C ALA A 182 -12.86 2.55 -4.09
N ILE A 183 -13.24 1.72 -3.12
CA ILE A 183 -14.29 0.71 -3.33
C ILE A 183 -15.59 1.39 -3.76
N GLY A 184 -16.11 1.00 -4.93
CA GLY A 184 -17.34 1.54 -5.52
C GLY A 184 -17.13 2.78 -6.39
N GLU A 185 -15.91 3.30 -6.45
CA GLU A 185 -15.55 4.38 -7.38
C GLU A 185 -15.37 3.84 -8.80
N ARG A 186 -15.59 4.72 -9.80
CA ARG A 186 -15.25 4.41 -11.19
C ARG A 186 -13.74 4.50 -11.36
N VAL A 187 -13.13 3.41 -11.82
CA VAL A 187 -11.71 3.36 -12.15
C VAL A 187 -11.38 4.15 -13.42
N PRO A 188 -10.12 4.57 -13.63
CA PRO A 188 -9.68 5.21 -14.86
C PRO A 188 -9.90 4.30 -16.09
N ALA A 189 -10.30 4.90 -17.21
CA ALA A 189 -10.35 4.23 -18.51
C ALA A 189 -8.96 4.27 -19.16
N THR A 190 -8.08 3.40 -18.67
CA THR A 190 -6.68 3.34 -19.08
C THR A 190 -6.51 2.49 -20.33
N ASP A 191 -5.80 3.01 -21.33
CA ASP A 191 -5.33 2.23 -22.48
C ASP A 191 -4.13 1.38 -22.03
N THR A 192 -4.38 0.09 -21.78
CA THR A 192 -3.35 -0.87 -21.35
C THR A 192 -2.94 -1.78 -22.51
N PRO A 193 -1.66 -2.19 -22.61
CA PRO A 193 -1.18 -3.00 -23.73
C PRO A 193 -1.96 -4.31 -23.92
N THR A 194 -2.27 -4.63 -25.17
CA THR A 194 -2.87 -5.91 -25.59
C THR A 194 -1.98 -6.59 -26.64
N ALA A 195 -2.18 -7.89 -26.83
CA ALA A 195 -1.42 -8.68 -27.80
C ALA A 195 -2.25 -9.87 -28.32
N ASP A 196 -2.05 -10.23 -29.60
CA ASP A 196 -2.78 -11.28 -30.30
C ASP A 196 -1.94 -12.55 -30.57
N SER A 197 -0.67 -12.54 -30.15
CA SER A 197 0.30 -13.61 -30.37
C SER A 197 1.32 -13.67 -29.24
N VAL A 198 1.95 -14.84 -29.06
CA VAL A 198 2.98 -15.04 -28.02
C VAL A 198 4.18 -14.14 -28.28
N GLU A 199 4.53 -13.93 -29.54
CA GLU A 199 5.60 -13.02 -29.95
C GLU A 199 5.30 -11.57 -29.56
N ALA A 200 4.07 -11.10 -29.78
CA ALA A 200 3.66 -9.76 -29.36
C ALA A 200 3.59 -9.62 -27.83
N ILE A 201 3.17 -10.67 -27.10
CA ILE A 201 3.19 -10.66 -25.63
C ILE A 201 4.63 -10.49 -25.12
N ALA A 202 5.60 -11.16 -25.74
CA ALA A 202 7.01 -11.06 -25.38
C ALA A 202 7.61 -9.66 -25.59
N GLU A 203 6.92 -8.75 -26.28
CA GLU A 203 7.30 -7.34 -26.42
C GLU A 203 6.72 -6.44 -25.32
N ILE A 204 5.72 -6.91 -24.56
CA ILE A 204 5.02 -6.12 -23.53
C ILE A 204 5.05 -6.75 -22.14
N SER A 205 5.55 -7.97 -22.00
CA SER A 205 5.62 -8.68 -20.74
C SER A 205 6.92 -9.44 -20.55
N THR A 206 7.44 -9.39 -19.32
CA THR A 206 8.65 -10.09 -18.89
C THR A 206 8.37 -11.49 -18.36
N ASP A 207 7.10 -11.91 -18.38
CA ASP A 207 6.67 -13.27 -18.10
C ASP A 207 7.19 -14.24 -19.17
N LEU A 208 7.87 -15.30 -18.74
CA LEU A 208 8.41 -16.32 -19.65
C LEU A 208 7.37 -17.38 -20.03
N GLU A 209 6.30 -17.49 -19.27
CA GLU A 209 5.20 -18.44 -19.51
C GLU A 209 3.86 -17.69 -19.44
N PRO A 210 3.63 -16.69 -20.31
CA PRO A 210 2.44 -15.85 -20.22
C PRO A 210 1.18 -16.63 -20.54
N ASP A 211 0.09 -16.27 -19.85
CA ASP A 211 -1.25 -16.71 -20.19
C ASP A 211 -1.85 -15.74 -21.23
N PRO A 212 -2.09 -16.15 -22.49
CA PRO A 212 -2.57 -15.24 -23.53
C PRO A 212 -3.90 -14.55 -23.20
N ASP A 213 -4.73 -15.14 -22.34
CA ASP A 213 -6.01 -14.54 -21.94
C ASP A 213 -5.84 -13.24 -21.15
N PHE A 214 -4.66 -12.98 -20.58
CA PHE A 214 -4.36 -11.78 -19.80
C PHE A 214 -4.05 -10.53 -20.64
N TYR A 215 -3.99 -10.68 -21.96
CA TYR A 215 -3.55 -9.63 -22.90
C TYR A 215 -4.56 -9.39 -24.04
N GLN A 216 -5.77 -9.95 -23.95
CA GLN A 216 -6.78 -9.84 -25.01
C GLN A 216 -7.61 -8.55 -24.93
N LEU A 217 -7.63 -7.89 -23.78
CA LEU A 217 -8.52 -6.78 -23.50
C LEU A 217 -7.79 -5.71 -22.69
N SER A 218 -7.89 -4.47 -23.12
CA SER A 218 -7.41 -3.33 -22.32
C SER A 218 -8.44 -2.90 -21.28
N VAL A 219 -8.01 -2.11 -20.28
CA VAL A 219 -8.92 -1.63 -19.22
C VAL A 219 -10.05 -0.77 -19.79
N ASP A 220 -9.74 0.17 -20.68
CA ASP A 220 -10.74 1.02 -21.34
C ASP A 220 -11.74 0.19 -22.18
N GLU A 221 -11.27 -0.77 -22.97
CA GLU A 221 -12.13 -1.70 -23.71
C GLU A 221 -13.03 -2.52 -22.79
N ALA A 222 -12.50 -3.03 -21.66
CA ALA A 222 -13.27 -3.78 -20.68
C ALA A 222 -14.39 -2.94 -20.07
N LEU A 223 -14.09 -1.68 -19.76
CA LEU A 223 -15.09 -0.72 -19.24
C LEU A 223 -16.16 -0.38 -20.28
N GLU A 224 -15.77 -0.17 -21.53
CA GLU A 224 -16.70 0.09 -22.64
C GLU A 224 -17.64 -1.09 -22.90
N GLN A 225 -17.11 -2.31 -22.84
CA GLN A 225 -17.86 -3.55 -23.00
C GLN A 225 -18.67 -3.93 -21.75
N GLN A 226 -18.49 -3.22 -20.64
CA GLN A 226 -19.05 -3.56 -19.33
C GLN A 226 -18.67 -4.97 -18.87
N GLN A 227 -17.50 -5.45 -19.29
CA GLN A 227 -16.97 -6.76 -18.94
C GLN A 227 -16.28 -6.67 -17.56
N PRO A 228 -16.70 -7.45 -16.57
CA PRO A 228 -15.99 -7.54 -15.29
C PRO A 228 -14.55 -8.02 -15.49
N PHE A 229 -13.59 -7.40 -14.83
CA PHE A 229 -12.18 -7.76 -14.98
C PHE A 229 -11.39 -7.73 -13.66
N ALA A 230 -10.29 -8.48 -13.63
CA ALA A 230 -9.24 -8.39 -12.63
C ALA A 230 -7.97 -7.82 -13.28
N LEU A 231 -7.51 -6.66 -12.79
CA LEU A 231 -6.28 -6.00 -13.24
C LEU A 231 -5.14 -6.30 -12.28
N VAL A 232 -3.99 -6.72 -12.80
CA VAL A 232 -2.77 -6.96 -12.05
C VAL A 232 -1.61 -6.16 -12.64
N PHE A 233 -1.04 -5.27 -11.84
CA PHE A 233 0.25 -4.64 -12.12
C PHE A 233 1.35 -5.48 -11.48
N ALA A 234 2.11 -6.22 -12.28
CA ALA A 234 3.17 -7.09 -11.80
C ALA A 234 4.35 -7.13 -12.78
N THR A 235 5.54 -7.44 -12.27
CA THR A 235 6.71 -7.65 -13.12
C THR A 235 7.41 -8.94 -12.71
N PRO A 236 7.18 -10.07 -13.42
CA PRO A 236 7.77 -11.35 -13.08
C PRO A 236 9.31 -11.30 -13.01
N ALA A 237 9.96 -10.61 -13.95
CA ALA A 237 11.42 -10.58 -14.01
C ALA A 237 12.09 -9.54 -13.10
N PHE A 238 11.40 -8.45 -12.76
CA PHE A 238 12.02 -7.29 -12.08
C PHE A 238 11.39 -6.90 -10.75
N CYS A 239 10.52 -7.75 -10.19
CA CYS A 239 9.96 -7.49 -8.87
C CYS A 239 11.06 -7.37 -7.80
N GLN A 240 11.05 -6.24 -7.09
CA GLN A 240 12.10 -5.87 -6.13
C GLN A 240 11.90 -6.48 -4.74
N THR A 241 10.75 -7.10 -4.46
CA THR A 241 10.40 -7.64 -3.14
C THR A 241 10.01 -9.11 -3.24
N ARG A 242 10.19 -9.91 -2.18
CA ARG A 242 9.74 -11.31 -2.19
C ARG A 242 8.22 -11.49 -2.32
N ALA A 243 7.45 -10.40 -2.15
CA ALA A 243 5.99 -10.43 -2.20
C ALA A 243 5.43 -10.29 -3.62
N CYS A 244 6.05 -9.53 -4.52
CA CYS A 244 5.51 -9.38 -5.89
C CYS A 244 5.91 -10.52 -6.85
N GLY A 245 6.92 -11.34 -6.51
CA GLY A 245 7.37 -12.47 -7.34
C GLY A 245 6.25 -13.45 -7.71
N PRO A 246 5.49 -13.99 -6.73
CA PRO A 246 4.40 -14.94 -7.02
C PRO A 246 3.04 -14.26 -7.26
N THR A 247 2.95 -12.92 -7.32
CA THR A 247 1.63 -12.27 -7.41
C THR A 247 0.93 -12.64 -8.72
N LEU A 248 1.64 -12.60 -9.85
CA LEU A 248 1.04 -12.99 -11.14
C LEU A 248 0.67 -14.48 -11.16
N ASP A 249 1.51 -15.34 -10.58
CA ASP A 249 1.25 -16.79 -10.48
C ASP A 249 -0.03 -17.08 -9.69
N ILE A 250 -0.20 -16.44 -8.53
CA ILE A 250 -1.41 -16.57 -7.70
C ILE A 250 -2.66 -16.10 -8.47
N VAL A 251 -2.55 -14.99 -9.20
CA VAL A 251 -3.68 -14.49 -10.02
C VAL A 251 -3.98 -15.46 -11.15
N ARG A 252 -2.97 -16.05 -11.79
CA ARG A 252 -3.14 -17.07 -12.83
C ARG A 252 -3.81 -18.34 -12.30
N ASP A 253 -3.39 -18.81 -11.13
CA ASP A 253 -4.02 -19.96 -10.47
C ASP A 253 -5.51 -19.71 -10.21
N VAL A 254 -5.85 -18.53 -9.69
CA VAL A 254 -7.25 -18.12 -9.48
C VAL A 254 -7.99 -18.00 -10.82
N ALA A 255 -7.35 -17.45 -11.86
CA ALA A 255 -7.99 -17.24 -13.16
C ALA A 255 -8.53 -18.53 -13.77
N THR A 256 -7.88 -19.67 -13.51
CA THR A 256 -8.32 -21.00 -13.99
C THR A 256 -9.80 -21.28 -13.71
N ASP A 257 -10.34 -20.82 -12.58
CA ASP A 257 -11.73 -21.06 -12.16
C ASP A 257 -12.71 -19.92 -12.53
N PHE A 258 -12.21 -18.82 -13.11
CA PHE A 258 -12.96 -17.57 -13.28
C PHE A 258 -12.90 -16.94 -14.68
N LYS A 259 -12.11 -17.49 -15.61
CA LYS A 259 -12.00 -17.01 -17.00
C LYS A 259 -13.32 -16.96 -17.77
N ASP A 260 -14.34 -17.70 -17.34
CA ASP A 260 -15.70 -17.65 -17.90
C ASP A 260 -16.54 -16.47 -17.38
N LYS A 261 -16.10 -15.80 -16.31
CA LYS A 261 -16.86 -14.74 -15.59
C LYS A 261 -16.15 -13.39 -15.58
N LEU A 262 -14.82 -13.40 -15.66
CA LEU A 262 -13.96 -12.23 -15.51
C LEU A 262 -12.92 -12.26 -16.63
N ALA A 263 -12.67 -11.10 -17.24
CA ALA A 263 -11.43 -10.89 -17.97
C ALA A 263 -10.27 -10.73 -16.96
N PHE A 264 -9.07 -11.07 -17.38
CA PHE A 264 -7.85 -10.84 -16.62
C PHE A 264 -6.96 -9.92 -17.45
N ILE A 265 -6.33 -8.93 -16.82
CA ILE A 265 -5.50 -7.94 -17.51
C ILE A 265 -4.19 -7.84 -16.74
N HIS A 266 -3.07 -8.18 -17.39
CA HIS A 266 -1.74 -8.02 -16.83
C HIS A 266 -1.02 -6.83 -17.46
N VAL A 267 -0.44 -5.99 -16.61
CA VAL A 267 0.34 -4.82 -17.05
C VAL A 267 1.68 -4.81 -16.32
N GLU A 268 2.77 -4.73 -17.10
CA GLU A 268 4.09 -4.45 -16.54
C GLU A 268 4.10 -3.02 -15.96
N PRO A 269 4.44 -2.83 -14.67
CA PRO A 269 4.36 -1.53 -14.02
C PRO A 269 5.45 -0.57 -14.47
N TYR A 270 6.45 -1.03 -15.23
CA TYR A 270 7.62 -0.24 -15.61
C TYR A 270 7.73 -0.03 -17.11
N VAL A 271 8.31 1.09 -17.50
CA VAL A 271 8.69 1.35 -18.89
C VAL A 271 9.77 0.33 -19.27
N LEU A 272 9.48 -0.50 -20.27
CA LEU A 272 10.39 -1.53 -20.77
C LEU A 272 10.88 -1.19 -22.18
N GLU A 273 12.08 -1.63 -22.50
CA GLU A 273 12.62 -1.60 -23.86
C GLU A 273 13.19 -2.97 -24.24
N MET A 274 13.05 -3.33 -25.51
CA MET A 274 13.64 -4.58 -26.03
C MET A 274 15.13 -4.38 -26.27
N THR A 275 15.94 -5.27 -25.70
CA THR A 275 17.40 -5.31 -25.87
C THR A 275 17.86 -6.67 -26.37
N ASP A 276 19.15 -6.83 -26.65
CA ASP A 276 19.75 -8.14 -26.96
C ASP A 276 19.59 -9.16 -25.81
N ALA A 277 19.30 -8.69 -24.59
CA ALA A 277 19.04 -9.51 -23.41
C ALA A 277 17.53 -9.69 -23.11
N GLY A 278 16.65 -9.34 -24.05
CA GLY A 278 15.19 -9.34 -23.87
C GLY A 278 14.67 -8.00 -23.34
N LEU A 279 13.42 -7.99 -22.86
CA LEU A 279 12.81 -6.80 -22.24
C LEU A 279 13.55 -6.40 -20.97
N GLN A 280 13.94 -5.13 -20.89
CA GLN A 280 14.65 -4.55 -19.75
C GLN A 280 14.00 -3.24 -19.30
N PRO A 281 14.00 -2.92 -17.98
CA PRO A 281 13.47 -1.65 -17.50
C PRO A 281 14.34 -0.47 -17.95
N VAL A 282 13.68 0.55 -18.49
CA VAL A 282 14.33 1.83 -18.81
C VAL A 282 14.62 2.57 -17.50
N LEU A 283 15.89 2.78 -17.21
CA LEU A 283 16.33 3.48 -16.00
C LEU A 283 16.27 5.00 -16.21
N SER A 284 15.79 5.70 -15.19
CA SER A 284 15.94 7.16 -15.09
C SER A 284 17.42 7.56 -14.88
N ASP A 285 17.74 8.84 -15.04
CA ASP A 285 19.07 9.40 -14.74
C ASP A 285 19.57 9.04 -13.32
N ALA A 286 18.63 8.90 -12.38
CA ALA A 286 18.90 8.51 -10.99
C ALA A 286 19.01 6.98 -10.78
N GLN A 287 19.10 6.19 -11.85
CA GLN A 287 19.19 4.73 -11.83
C GLN A 287 18.01 4.05 -11.12
N ARG A 288 16.80 4.60 -11.29
CA ARG A 288 15.55 4.02 -10.78
C ARG A 288 14.63 3.59 -11.92
N PHE A 289 13.86 2.54 -11.68
CA PHE A 289 12.76 2.13 -12.57
C PHE A 289 11.75 3.27 -12.73
N GLN A 290 11.18 3.37 -13.93
CA GLN A 290 10.20 4.37 -14.29
C GLN A 290 8.85 3.69 -14.46
N SER A 291 7.82 4.18 -13.76
CA SER A 291 6.47 3.64 -13.88
C SER A 291 5.85 3.99 -15.23
N VAL A 292 5.06 3.08 -15.79
CA VAL A 292 4.21 3.39 -16.97
C VAL A 292 3.09 4.37 -16.60
N PRO A 293 2.54 5.14 -17.56
CA PRO A 293 1.43 6.06 -17.30
C PRO A 293 0.21 5.39 -16.64
N SER A 294 -0.10 4.15 -17.01
CA SER A 294 -1.20 3.38 -16.44
C SER A 294 -1.08 3.17 -14.92
N VAL A 295 0.13 2.98 -14.39
CA VAL A 295 0.35 2.89 -12.93
C VAL A 295 0.02 4.22 -12.26
N MET A 296 0.44 5.34 -12.88
CA MET A 296 0.22 6.68 -12.33
C MET A 296 -1.25 7.10 -12.37
N GLU A 297 -1.99 6.73 -13.42
CA GLU A 297 -3.44 6.96 -13.52
C GLU A 297 -4.22 6.29 -12.39
N TRP A 298 -3.72 5.15 -11.92
CA TRP A 298 -4.27 4.38 -10.81
C TRP A 298 -3.73 4.82 -9.43
N GLY A 299 -2.82 5.79 -9.39
CA GLY A 299 -2.24 6.35 -8.17
C GLY A 299 -1.36 5.38 -7.38
N LEU A 300 -0.67 4.49 -8.11
CA LEU A 300 0.26 3.48 -7.61
C LEU A 300 1.74 3.91 -7.72
#